data_AF-A0A7X9BMX3-F1
#
_entry.id   AF-A0A7X9BMX3-F1
#
_cell.length_a   1.000
_cell.length_b   1.000
_cell.length_c   1.000
_cell.angle_alpha   90.00
_cell.angle_beta   90.00
_cell.angle_gamma   90.00
#
_symmetry.space_group_name_H-M   'P 1'
#
loop_
_entity.id
_entity.type
_entity.pdbx_description
1 polymer ?
#
loop_
_entity_poly.entity_id
_entity_poly.type
_entity_poly.pdbx_seq_one_letter_code
_entity_poly.pdbx_strand_id
1 'polypeptide(L)'
;MVFLVIAAACCRWNPFWSTVPLGLALFCVFFFRNPFRYVPEQEGAVVSPADGVVMDISEVYDDIYLNGSAIKISIFLSLFNVHINRIPIDG
;
A
#
# COMPACT_ATOMS: atom_id res chain seq x y z
N MET A 1 8.79 -14.70 5.03
CA MET A 1 9.20 -16.00 5.62
C MET A 1 9.83 -16.93 4.58
N VAL A 2 9.17 -17.22 3.46
CA VAL A 2 9.69 -18.14 2.41
C VAL A 2 11.04 -17.71 1.83
N PHE A 3 11.21 -16.45 1.45
CA PHE A 3 12.48 -15.96 0.89
C PHE A 3 13.67 -16.05 1.86
N LEU A 4 13.42 -15.92 3.18
CA LEU A 4 14.46 -16.08 4.20
C LEU A 4 14.91 -17.54 4.32
N VAL A 5 13.98 -18.50 4.19
CA VAL A 5 14.30 -19.93 4.20
C VAL A 5 15.13 -20.31 2.97
N ILE A 6 14.77 -19.79 1.79
CA ILE A 6 15.51 -20.00 0.55
C ILE A 6 16.92 -19.39 0.66
N ALA A 7 17.03 -18.16 1.17
CA ALA A 7 18.33 -17.52 1.40
C ALA A 7 19.22 -18.35 2.33
N ALA A 8 18.67 -18.89 3.43
CA ALA A 8 19.42 -19.74 4.36
C ALA A 8 19.88 -21.05 3.71
N ALA A 9 19.05 -21.67 2.86
CA ALA A 9 19.40 -22.88 2.12
C ALA A 9 20.50 -22.62 1.08
N CYS A 10 20.41 -21.54 0.30
CA CYS A 10 21.42 -21.15 -0.67
C CYS A 10 22.77 -20.82 0.00
N CYS A 11 22.74 -20.15 1.15
CA CYS A 11 23.95 -19.76 1.90
C CYS A 11 24.77 -20.98 2.33
N ARG A 12 24.10 -22.10 2.64
CA ARG A 12 24.75 -23.36 3.02
C ARG A 12 25.61 -23.93 1.90
N TRP A 13 25.19 -23.77 0.65
CA TRP A 13 25.92 -24.29 -0.51
C TRP A 13 26.95 -23.29 -1.01
N ASN A 14 26.56 -22.04 -1.22
CA ASN A 14 27.47 -20.95 -1.55
C ASN A 14 26.80 -19.59 -1.21
N PRO A 15 27.46 -18.73 -0.41
CA PRO A 15 26.91 -17.45 0.04
C PRO A 15 26.41 -16.52 -1.08
N PHE A 16 27.04 -16.57 -2.27
CA PHE A 16 26.72 -15.70 -3.40
C PHE A 16 25.26 -15.81 -3.85
N TRP A 17 24.71 -17.03 -3.87
CA TRP A 17 23.33 -17.30 -4.31
C TRP A 17 22.27 -16.78 -3.33
N SER A 18 22.66 -16.37 -2.12
CA SER A 18 21.74 -15.89 -1.09
C SER A 18 21.36 -14.42 -1.28
N THR A 19 22.11 -13.68 -2.08
CA THR A 19 21.93 -12.23 -2.28
C THR A 19 20.56 -11.89 -2.86
N VAL A 20 20.12 -12.64 -3.88
CA VAL A 20 18.81 -12.46 -4.54
C VAL A 20 17.63 -12.72 -3.59
N PRO A 21 17.50 -13.90 -2.95
CA PRO A 21 16.39 -14.15 -2.03
C PRO A 21 16.41 -13.23 -0.81
N LEU A 22 17.59 -12.83 -0.33
CA LEU A 22 17.70 -11.83 0.74
C LEU A 22 17.17 -10.46 0.28
N GLY A 23 17.56 -10.00 -0.91
CA GLY A 23 17.06 -8.76 -1.49
C GLY A 23 15.54 -8.76 -1.65
N LEU A 24 14.96 -9.86 -2.12
CA LEU A 24 13.50 -10.02 -2.21
C LEU A 24 12.83 -10.01 -0.83
N ALA A 25 13.43 -10.67 0.17
CA ALA A 25 12.90 -10.64 1.53
C ALA A 25 12.86 -9.20 2.09
N LEU A 26 13.94 -8.43 1.89
CA LEU A 26 14.02 -7.04 2.29
C LEU A 26 13.02 -6.17 1.53
N PHE A 27 12.87 -6.38 0.22
CA PHE A 27 11.86 -5.69 -0.58
C PHE A 27 10.45 -5.96 -0.09
N CYS A 28 10.10 -7.22 0.26
CA CYS A 28 8.79 -7.53 0.84
C CYS A 28 8.55 -6.76 2.14
N VAL A 29 9.54 -6.70 3.04
CA VAL A 29 9.42 -5.93 4.28
C VAL A 29 9.21 -4.45 3.99
N PHE A 30 9.95 -3.89 3.02
CA PHE A 30 9.80 -2.50 2.59
C PHE A 30 8.44 -2.20 1.95
N PHE A 31 7.96 -3.08 1.07
CA PHE A 31 6.73 -2.89 0.28
C PHE A 31 5.48 -2.98 1.16
N PHE A 32 5.44 -3.92 2.10
CA PHE A 32 4.31 -4.15 3.02
C PHE A 32 4.47 -3.43 4.36
N ARG A 33 5.39 -2.45 4.45
CA ARG A 33 5.58 -1.66 5.69
C ARG A 33 4.30 -0.92 6.07
N ASN A 34 4.06 -0.76 7.37
CA ASN A 34 2.91 -0.01 7.88
C ASN A 34 3.37 1.06 8.88
N PRO A 35 3.79 2.25 8.42
CA PRO A 35 4.16 3.33 9.31
C PRO A 35 2.94 3.89 10.05
N PHE A 36 3.17 4.41 11.24
CA PHE A 36 2.16 5.20 11.95
C PHE A 36 1.84 6.47 11.15
N ARG A 37 0.56 6.83 11.08
CA ARG A 37 0.08 8.09 10.49
C ARG A 37 -0.70 8.85 11.55
N TYR A 38 -0.56 10.16 11.55
CA TYR A 38 -1.40 11.05 12.34
C TYR A 38 -2.69 11.31 11.56
N VAL A 39 -3.84 11.06 12.19
CA VAL A 39 -5.16 11.34 11.61
C VAL A 39 -5.66 12.64 12.25
N PRO A 40 -6.11 13.63 11.47
CA PRO A 40 -6.70 14.85 12.02
C PRO A 40 -7.96 14.53 12.83
N GLU A 41 -8.11 15.16 14.00
CA GLU A 41 -9.25 14.97 14.92
C GLU A 41 -10.50 15.80 14.54
N GLN A 42 -10.56 16.29 13.30
CA GLN A 42 -11.67 17.11 12.84
C GLN A 42 -12.91 16.25 12.55
N GLU A 43 -14.02 16.59 13.18
CA GLU A 43 -15.30 15.92 12.96
C GLU A 43 -15.74 16.03 11.49
N GLY A 44 -16.15 14.89 10.91
CA GLY A 44 -16.56 14.80 9.51
C GLY A 44 -15.42 14.91 8.50
N ALA A 45 -14.15 14.86 8.92
CA ALA A 45 -13.02 14.87 7.99
C ALA A 45 -12.98 13.59 7.16
N VAL A 46 -12.82 13.76 5.83
CA VAL A 46 -12.49 12.67 4.91
C VAL A 46 -10.99 12.73 4.64
N VAL A 47 -10.26 11.70 5.06
CA VAL A 47 -8.79 11.63 4.91
C VAL A 47 -8.39 10.75 3.74
N SER A 48 -7.15 10.92 3.25
CA SER A 48 -6.65 10.08 2.16
C SER A 48 -6.57 8.61 2.60
N PRO A 49 -7.20 7.67 1.87
CA PRO A 49 -7.15 6.25 2.21
C PRO A 49 -5.79 5.62 1.93
N ALA A 50 -4.97 6.22 1.06
CA ALA A 50 -3.71 5.66 0.57
C ALA A 50 -2.62 6.72 0.37
N ASP A 51 -1.36 6.29 0.32
CA ASP A 51 -0.23 7.15 -0.05
C ASP A 51 -0.04 7.14 -1.56
N GLY A 52 -0.10 8.28 -2.22
CA GLY A 52 0.04 8.30 -3.67
C GLY A 52 -0.12 9.67 -4.28
N VAL A 53 -0.27 9.64 -5.60
CA VAL A 53 -0.52 10.83 -6.41
C VAL A 53 -1.98 10.79 -6.84
N VAL A 54 -2.70 11.89 -6.64
CA VAL A 54 -4.04 12.05 -7.21
C VAL A 54 -3.91 12.18 -8.72
N MET A 55 -4.45 11.20 -9.45
CA MET A 55 -4.38 11.14 -10.90
C MET A 55 -5.59 11.78 -11.57
N ASP A 56 -6.74 11.72 -10.91
CA ASP A 56 -8.02 12.20 -11.45
C ASP A 56 -8.98 12.56 -10.32
N ILE A 57 -9.77 13.60 -10.55
CA ILE A 57 -10.93 13.99 -9.73
C ILE A 57 -12.07 14.28 -10.70
N SER A 58 -13.10 13.44 -10.68
CA SER A 58 -14.20 13.53 -11.64
C SER A 58 -15.57 13.31 -10.99
N GLU A 59 -16.59 14.00 -11.49
CA GLU A 59 -17.99 13.69 -11.16
C GLU A 59 -18.45 12.48 -11.96
N VAL A 60 -19.05 11.51 -11.28
CA VAL A 60 -19.56 10.26 -11.85
C VAL A 60 -20.95 9.97 -11.30
N TYR A 61 -21.75 9.21 -12.03
CA TYR A 61 -22.95 8.60 -11.45
C TYR A 61 -22.57 7.19 -10.99
N ASP A 62 -22.65 6.91 -9.69
CA ASP A 62 -22.43 5.58 -9.13
C ASP A 62 -23.77 4.85 -9.02
N ASP A 63 -23.95 3.81 -9.82
CA ASP A 63 -25.13 2.97 -9.86
C ASP A 63 -25.05 1.77 -8.89
N ILE A 64 -23.88 1.48 -8.33
CA ILE A 64 -23.64 0.27 -7.54
C ILE A 64 -23.93 0.50 -6.05
N TYR A 65 -23.40 1.58 -5.46
CA TYR A 65 -23.47 1.78 -4.01
C TYR A 65 -24.37 2.97 -3.64
N LEU A 66 -24.27 4.07 -4.37
CA LEU A 66 -24.94 5.33 -4.05
C LEU A 66 -26.25 5.54 -4.84
N ASN A 67 -26.38 4.92 -6.01
CA ASN A 67 -27.42 5.20 -7.00
C ASN A 67 -27.65 6.71 -7.21
N GLY A 68 -26.55 7.44 -7.46
CA GLY A 68 -26.54 8.90 -7.51
C GLY A 68 -25.22 9.49 -7.97
N SER A 69 -25.20 10.82 -8.12
CA SER A 69 -23.99 11.56 -8.47
C SER A 69 -22.98 11.58 -7.31
N ALA A 70 -21.72 11.34 -7.62
CA ALA A 70 -20.61 11.27 -6.68
C ALA A 70 -19.33 11.87 -7.27
N ILE A 71 -18.40 12.28 -6.39
CA ILE A 71 -17.05 12.69 -6.77
C ILE A 71 -16.13 11.49 -6.61
N LYS A 72 -15.51 11.06 -7.71
CA LYS A 72 -14.50 10.01 -7.74
C LYS A 72 -13.11 10.62 -7.68
N ILE A 73 -12.33 10.21 -6.69
CA ILE A 73 -10.91 10.57 -6.55
C ILE A 73 -10.07 9.34 -6.84
N SER A 74 -9.21 9.40 -7.86
CA SER A 74 -8.31 8.30 -8.24
C SER A 74 -6.91 8.57 -7.73
N ILE A 75 -6.36 7.66 -6.91
CA ILE A 75 -5.02 7.78 -6.33
C ILE A 75 -4.13 6.65 -6.86
N PHE A 76 -2.98 7.00 -7.43
CA PHE A 76 -1.98 6.05 -7.88
C PHE A 76 -0.92 5.79 -6.81
N LEU A 77 -0.79 4.52 -6.42
CA LEU A 77 0.23 4.04 -5.50
C LEU A 77 1.44 3.53 -6.32
N SER A 78 2.59 4.18 -6.17
CA SER A 78 3.86 3.73 -6.76
C SER A 78 4.49 2.63 -5.92
N LEU A 79 5.47 1.90 -6.48
CA LEU A 79 6.24 0.87 -5.79
C LEU A 79 6.94 1.36 -4.50
N PHE A 80 7.18 2.66 -4.38
CA PHE A 80 7.82 3.25 -3.21
C PHE A 80 6.82 3.68 -2.12
N ASN A 81 5.53 3.72 -2.43
CA ASN A 81 4.49 4.07 -1.47
C ASN A 81 4.18 2.91 -0.52
N VAL A 82 3.46 3.22 0.56
CA VAL A 82 2.91 2.21 1.45
C VAL A 82 1.73 1.53 0.74
N HIS A 83 1.82 0.23 0.49
CA HIS A 83 0.78 -0.54 -0.20
C HIS A 83 -0.31 -1.01 0.77
N ILE A 84 -0.90 -0.05 1.47
CA ILE A 84 -2.00 -0.27 2.41
C ILE A 84 -3.05 0.80 2.15
N ASN A 85 -4.28 0.35 1.94
CA ASN A 85 -5.47 1.20 1.91
C ASN A 85 -6.16 1.15 3.27
N ARG A 86 -6.50 2.33 3.79
CA ARG A 86 -7.21 2.52 5.07
C ARG A 86 -8.59 3.11 4.82
N ILE A 87 -9.48 2.98 5.80
CA ILE A 87 -10.82 3.58 5.74
C ILE A 87 -10.64 5.11 5.87
N PRO A 88 -11.23 5.92 4.97
CA PRO A 88 -11.00 7.36 4.91
C PRO A 88 -11.90 8.19 5.84
N ILE A 89 -12.88 7.56 6.49
CA ILE A 89 -13.85 8.19 7.40
C ILE A 89 -14.01 7.35 8.67
N ASP A 90 -14.50 7.97 9.73
CA ASP A 90 -15.01 7.24 10.89
C ASP A 90 -16.28 6.47 10.48
N GLY A 91 -16.40 5.22 10.95
CA GLY A 91 -17.45 4.28 10.54
C GLY A 91 -18.74 4.36 11.35
#